data_AF-A0A432RG70-F1
#
_entry.id   AF-A0A432RG70-F1
#
_cell.length_a   1.000
_cell.length_b   1.000
_cell.length_c   1.000
_cell.angle_alpha   90.00
_cell.angle_beta   90.00
_cell.angle_gamma   90.00
#
_symmetry.space_group_name_H-M   'P 1'
#
loop_
_entity.id
_entity.type
_entity.pdbx_description
1 polymer ?
#
loop_
_entity_poly.entity_id
_entity_poly.type
_entity_poly.pdbx_seq_one_letter_code
_entity_poly.pdbx_strand_id
1 'polypeptide(L)'
;RTKQVMNYRLEGHALFGTGAALDEIQWKSVVRSLLAKGYLFIQGLTPFSVGLGEECRALLRSEVQLLTTTDWFYPALKDTQEWVKPSGNWQKLLQWSVTNRASDYLTEKQLHAIFESNPTSIAALSRLTGLSKDILSKLNASDLFNEQVSEKLDV
;
A
#
# COMPACT_ATOMS: atom_id res chain seq x y z
N ARG A 1 -4.52 -22.09 13.65
CA ARG A 1 -5.92 -22.62 13.60
C ARG A 1 -6.62 -22.24 14.90
N THR A 2 -7.77 -21.58 14.82
CA THR A 2 -8.45 -21.02 16.00
C THR A 2 -9.41 -22.04 16.61
N LYS A 3 -9.52 -22.08 17.95
CA LYS A 3 -10.45 -22.98 18.67
C LYS A 3 -11.88 -22.89 18.14
N GLN A 4 -12.33 -21.68 17.80
CA GLN A 4 -13.67 -21.44 17.27
C GLN A 4 -13.92 -22.13 15.92
N VAL A 5 -12.93 -22.19 15.01
CA VAL A 5 -13.06 -22.86 13.70
C VAL A 5 -13.32 -24.35 13.90
N MET A 6 -12.55 -24.98 14.79
CA MET A 6 -12.67 -26.41 15.11
C MET A 6 -13.99 -26.74 15.80
N ASN A 7 -14.46 -25.87 16.72
CA ASN A 7 -15.72 -26.06 17.43
C ASN A 7 -16.92 -26.16 16.47
N TYR A 8 -16.89 -25.41 15.36
CA TYR A 8 -17.92 -25.43 14.33
C TYR A 8 -17.57 -26.33 13.13
N ARG A 9 -16.47 -27.09 13.20
CA ARG A 9 -15.97 -27.97 12.12
C ARG A 9 -15.83 -27.27 10.76
N LEU A 10 -15.53 -25.97 10.78
CA LEU A 10 -15.48 -25.15 9.57
C LEU A 10 -14.26 -25.47 8.72
N GLU A 11 -13.26 -26.15 9.27
CA GLU A 11 -12.08 -26.64 8.55
C GLU A 11 -12.41 -27.68 7.46
N GLY A 12 -13.54 -28.38 7.59
CA GLY A 12 -14.00 -29.36 6.61
C GLY A 12 -14.86 -28.75 5.50
N HIS A 13 -15.20 -27.46 5.58
CA HIS A 13 -16.06 -26.81 4.60
C HIS A 13 -15.32 -26.57 3.28
N ALA A 14 -15.99 -26.72 2.14
CA ALA A 14 -15.38 -26.58 0.81
C ALA A 14 -14.75 -25.20 0.57
N LEU A 15 -15.27 -24.16 1.24
CA LEU A 15 -14.75 -22.80 1.14
C LEU A 15 -13.58 -22.49 2.09
N PHE A 16 -13.22 -23.43 2.97
CA PHE A 16 -12.15 -23.20 3.94
C PHE A 16 -10.79 -23.07 3.24
N GLY A 17 -10.14 -21.92 3.38
CA GLY A 17 -8.83 -21.64 2.79
C GLY A 17 -8.83 -21.17 1.34
N THR A 18 -9.98 -21.10 0.67
CA THR A 18 -10.06 -20.76 -0.77
C THR A 18 -9.49 -19.39 -1.14
N GLY A 19 -9.54 -18.40 -0.22
CA GLY A 19 -8.91 -17.09 -0.43
C GLY A 19 -7.71 -16.86 0.47
N ALA A 20 -6.86 -17.88 0.64
CA ALA A 20 -5.55 -17.74 1.28
C ALA A 20 -4.60 -16.78 0.55
N ALA A 21 -4.94 -16.40 -0.69
CA ALA A 21 -4.22 -15.36 -1.44
C ALA A 21 -4.42 -13.95 -0.85
N LEU A 22 -5.46 -13.73 -0.05
CA LEU A 22 -5.72 -12.46 0.63
C LEU A 22 -5.26 -12.53 2.09
N ASP A 23 -4.63 -11.46 2.56
CA ASP A 23 -4.31 -11.29 3.97
C ASP A 23 -5.54 -10.87 4.81
N GLU A 24 -5.35 -10.79 6.14
CA GLU A 24 -6.43 -10.43 7.07
C GLU A 24 -7.01 -9.03 6.81
N ILE A 25 -6.18 -8.07 6.42
CA ILE A 25 -6.58 -6.68 6.20
C ILE A 25 -7.42 -6.60 4.92
N GLN A 26 -6.97 -7.26 3.86
CA GLN A 26 -7.67 -7.37 2.60
C GLN A 26 -9.03 -8.04 2.78
N TRP A 27 -9.09 -9.16 3.52
CA TRP A 27 -10.37 -9.81 3.84
C TRP A 27 -11.32 -8.89 4.63
N LYS A 28 -10.83 -8.11 5.59
CA LYS A 28 -11.65 -7.11 6.29
C LYS A 28 -12.16 -6.03 5.35
N SER A 29 -11.37 -5.61 4.36
CA SER A 29 -11.77 -4.61 3.37
C SER A 29 -12.87 -5.15 2.44
N VAL A 30 -12.75 -6.41 2.00
CA VAL A 30 -13.79 -7.12 1.25
C VAL A 30 -15.11 -7.15 2.04
N VAL A 31 -15.09 -7.60 3.30
CA VAL A 31 -16.29 -7.68 4.14
C VAL A 31 -16.93 -6.31 4.36
N ARG A 32 -16.14 -5.28 4.64
CA ARG A 32 -16.63 -3.89 4.77
C ARG A 32 -17.31 -3.40 3.49
N SER A 33 -16.73 -3.70 2.33
CA SER A 33 -17.28 -3.33 1.02
C SER A 33 -18.60 -4.03 0.73
N LEU A 34 -18.70 -5.32 1.07
CA LEU A 34 -19.93 -6.09 0.93
C LEU A 34 -21.06 -5.56 1.84
N LEU A 35 -20.74 -5.17 3.08
CA LEU A 35 -21.69 -4.53 3.99
C LEU A 35 -22.14 -3.16 3.46
N ALA A 36 -21.21 -2.32 3.03
CA ALA A 36 -21.51 -0.97 2.53
C ALA A 36 -22.39 -0.97 1.26
N LYS A 37 -22.23 -1.99 0.41
CA LYS A 37 -23.03 -2.17 -0.82
C LYS A 37 -24.35 -2.90 -0.59
N GLY A 38 -24.66 -3.31 0.64
CA GLY A 38 -25.91 -4.01 0.96
C GLY A 38 -25.94 -5.49 0.54
N TYR A 39 -24.80 -6.06 0.11
CA TYR A 39 -24.70 -7.49 -0.19
C TYR A 39 -24.69 -8.34 1.08
N LEU A 40 -24.14 -7.80 2.16
CA LEU A 40 -24.24 -8.35 3.50
C LEU A 40 -24.99 -7.37 4.41
N PHE A 41 -25.68 -7.90 5.40
CA PHE A 41 -26.21 -7.12 6.52
C PHE A 41 -25.85 -7.78 7.85
N ILE A 42 -25.72 -6.97 8.90
CA ILE A 42 -25.45 -7.49 10.25
C ILE A 42 -26.76 -8.07 10.79
N GLN A 43 -26.77 -9.38 11.04
CA GLN A 43 -27.92 -10.08 11.62
C GLN A 43 -27.84 -10.12 13.15
N GLY A 44 -26.62 -10.13 13.70
CA GLY A 44 -26.37 -10.15 15.13
C GLY A 44 -24.98 -9.60 15.46
N LEU A 45 -24.85 -9.00 16.63
CA LEU A 45 -23.58 -8.45 17.14
C LEU A 45 -22.85 -9.42 18.07
N THR A 46 -23.60 -10.26 18.80
CA THR A 46 -23.05 -11.21 19.76
C THR A 46 -23.86 -12.51 19.76
N PRO A 47 -23.39 -13.58 19.08
CA PRO A 47 -22.20 -13.60 18.23
C PRO A 47 -22.36 -12.69 17.00
N PHE A 48 -21.24 -12.15 16.50
CA PHE A 48 -21.25 -11.40 15.25
C PHE A 48 -21.67 -12.32 14.11
N SER A 49 -22.81 -12.03 13.49
CA SER A 49 -23.35 -12.80 12.37
C SER A 49 -23.81 -11.87 11.26
N VAL A 50 -23.63 -12.33 10.03
CA VAL A 50 -24.01 -11.60 8.83
C VAL A 50 -25.01 -12.43 8.03
N GLY A 51 -26.03 -11.76 7.50
CA GLY A 51 -26.97 -12.31 6.53
C GLY A 51 -26.66 -11.82 5.12
N LEU A 52 -27.21 -12.52 4.12
CA LEU A 52 -27.13 -12.16 2.70
C LEU A 52 -28.29 -11.25 2.31
N GLY A 53 -28.00 -10.06 1.80
CA GLY A 53 -29.01 -9.14 1.26
C GLY A 53 -29.50 -9.57 -0.12
N GLU A 54 -30.65 -9.04 -0.56
CA GLU A 54 -31.26 -9.40 -1.86
C GLU A 54 -30.34 -9.12 -3.05
N GLU A 55 -29.58 -8.02 -2.97
CA GLU A 55 -28.60 -7.57 -3.98
C GLU A 55 -27.46 -8.57 -4.21
N CYS A 56 -27.22 -9.50 -3.26
CA CYS A 56 -26.12 -10.46 -3.40
C CYS A 56 -26.37 -11.49 -4.51
N ARG A 57 -27.61 -11.67 -4.99
CA ARG A 57 -27.93 -12.69 -5.99
C ARG A 57 -27.15 -12.49 -7.28
N ALA A 58 -27.10 -11.27 -7.81
CA ALA A 58 -26.36 -10.97 -9.03
C ALA A 58 -24.85 -11.21 -8.84
N LEU A 59 -24.31 -10.87 -7.66
CA LEU A 59 -22.92 -11.13 -7.32
C LEU A 59 -22.60 -12.63 -7.26
N LEU A 60 -23.45 -13.43 -6.60
CA LEU A 60 -23.28 -14.89 -6.48
C LEU A 60 -23.44 -15.62 -7.82
N ARG A 61 -24.24 -15.07 -8.75
CA ARG A 61 -24.38 -15.57 -10.12
C ARG A 61 -23.28 -15.10 -11.07
N SER A 62 -22.31 -14.33 -10.57
CA SER A 62 -21.25 -13.72 -11.37
C SER A 62 -21.76 -12.75 -12.46
N GLU A 63 -22.95 -12.18 -12.27
CA GLU A 63 -23.51 -11.14 -13.16
C GLU A 63 -22.92 -9.75 -12.85
N VAL A 64 -22.45 -9.56 -11.61
CA VAL A 64 -21.77 -8.34 -11.14
C VAL A 64 -20.44 -8.73 -10.52
N GLN A 65 -19.42 -7.88 -10.69
CA GLN A 65 -18.11 -8.06 -10.07
C GLN A 65 -17.89 -7.04 -8.95
N LEU A 66 -17.30 -7.49 -7.85
CA LEU A 66 -16.83 -6.61 -6.78
C LEU A 66 -15.39 -6.17 -7.08
N LEU A 67 -15.22 -4.90 -7.42
CA LEU A 67 -13.89 -4.29 -7.52
C LEU A 67 -13.47 -3.79 -6.13
N THR A 68 -12.39 -4.34 -5.60
CA THR A 68 -11.77 -3.90 -4.35
C THR A 68 -10.46 -3.19 -4.65
N THR A 69 -10.25 -2.02 -4.07
CA THR A 69 -8.95 -1.36 -4.08
C THR A 69 -8.01 -2.12 -3.16
N THR A 70 -6.78 -2.38 -3.61
CA THR A 70 -5.70 -2.78 -2.71
C THR A 70 -5.39 -1.60 -1.81
N ASP A 71 -5.83 -1.68 -0.55
CA ASP A 71 -5.41 -0.75 0.49
C ASP A 71 -3.92 -0.99 0.76
N TRP A 72 -3.08 -0.04 0.35
CA TRP A 72 -1.67 -0.04 0.71
C TRP A 72 -1.58 0.31 2.20
N PHE A 73 -1.25 -0.67 3.02
CA PHE A 73 -0.99 -0.44 4.44
C PHE A 73 0.37 0.26 4.57
N TYR A 74 0.36 1.54 4.88
CA TYR A 74 1.55 2.19 5.44
C TYR A 74 1.85 1.52 6.78
N PRO A 75 3.04 0.91 6.95
CA PRO A 75 3.42 0.37 8.26
C PRO A 75 3.25 1.47 9.29
N ALA A 76 2.47 1.21 10.34
CA ALA A 76 2.44 2.11 11.48
C ALA A 76 3.89 2.31 11.94
N LEU A 77 4.38 3.55 11.84
CA LEU A 77 5.72 3.93 12.27
C LEU A 77 5.87 3.42 13.71
N LYS A 78 6.89 2.61 13.97
CA LYS A 78 7.20 2.19 15.33
C LYS A 78 7.46 3.45 16.15
N ASP A 79 7.03 3.50 17.41
CA ASP A 79 7.22 4.65 18.32
C ASP A 79 8.70 5.12 18.46
N THR A 80 9.65 4.36 17.95
CA THR A 80 11.08 4.71 17.84
C THR A 80 11.44 5.54 16.60
N GLN A 81 10.52 5.72 15.66
CA GLN A 81 10.69 6.64 14.53
C GLN A 81 9.93 7.91 14.87
N GLU A 82 10.66 8.92 15.34
CA GLU A 82 10.13 10.28 15.41
C GLU A 82 9.43 10.58 14.09
N TRP A 83 8.16 10.99 14.17
CA TRP A 83 7.43 11.48 13.02
C TRP A 83 8.09 12.79 12.58
N VAL A 84 9.17 12.67 11.80
CA VAL A 84 9.77 13.79 11.09
C VAL A 84 8.72 14.19 10.07
N LYS A 85 8.00 15.27 10.37
CA LYS A 85 7.12 15.94 9.41
C LYS A 85 7.89 16.01 8.10
N PRO A 86 7.44 15.36 7.01
CA PRO A 86 8.25 15.27 5.82
C PRO A 86 8.55 16.70 5.37
N SER A 87 9.83 17.07 5.48
CA SER A 87 10.35 18.25 4.82
C SER A 87 9.96 18.14 3.35
N GLY A 88 9.69 19.28 2.68
CA GLY A 88 9.11 19.29 1.32
C GLY A 88 9.83 18.38 0.32
N ASN A 89 11.08 18.03 0.59
CA ASN A 89 11.91 17.10 -0.16
C ASN A 89 11.33 15.67 -0.25
N TRP A 90 10.65 15.14 0.78
CA TRP A 90 10.05 13.80 0.71
C TRP A 90 8.85 13.76 -0.24
N GLN A 91 7.97 14.77 -0.16
CA GLN A 91 6.82 14.86 -1.05
C GLN A 91 7.26 15.03 -2.50
N LYS A 92 8.31 15.81 -2.76
CA LYS A 92 8.92 15.95 -4.09
C LYS A 92 9.52 14.63 -4.59
N LEU A 93 10.21 13.89 -3.73
CA LEU A 93 10.77 12.58 -4.07
C LEU A 93 9.67 11.55 -4.42
N LEU A 94 8.57 11.55 -3.67
CA LEU A 94 7.40 10.72 -3.97
C LEU A 94 6.67 11.15 -5.25
N GLN A 95 6.53 12.44 -5.49
CA GLN A 95 5.93 12.95 -6.73
C GLN A 95 6.79 12.57 -7.95
N TRP A 96 8.12 12.70 -7.82
CA TRP A 96 9.07 12.26 -8.83
C TRP A 96 9.00 10.75 -9.07
N SER A 97 8.90 9.94 -8.01
CA SER A 97 8.87 8.48 -8.13
C SER A 97 7.62 7.99 -8.86
N VAL A 98 6.46 8.60 -8.60
CA VAL A 98 5.21 8.30 -9.30
C VAL A 98 5.26 8.78 -10.76
N THR A 99 5.74 10.00 -11.00
CA THR A 99 5.79 10.59 -12.35
C THR A 99 6.70 9.79 -13.29
N ASN A 100 7.83 9.29 -12.77
CA ASN A 100 8.83 8.58 -13.56
C ASN A 100 8.72 7.05 -13.44
N ARG A 101 7.64 6.51 -12.82
CA ARG A 101 7.46 5.08 -12.55
C ARG A 101 8.69 4.43 -11.91
N ALA A 102 9.31 5.14 -10.97
CA ALA A 102 10.52 4.68 -10.31
C ALA A 102 10.33 3.38 -9.52
N SER A 103 9.08 2.98 -9.22
CA SER A 103 8.73 1.68 -8.64
C SER A 103 9.21 0.47 -9.45
N ASP A 104 9.44 0.63 -10.74
CA ASP A 104 9.93 -0.45 -11.61
C ASP A 104 11.42 -0.75 -11.37
N TYR A 105 12.14 0.16 -10.70
CA TYR A 105 13.59 0.10 -10.49
C TYR A 105 14.02 0.29 -9.03
N LEU A 106 13.21 0.97 -8.23
CA LEU A 106 13.53 1.33 -6.84
C LEU A 106 12.49 0.76 -5.89
N THR A 107 12.99 0.15 -4.82
CA THR A 107 12.19 -0.28 -3.67
C THR A 107 11.94 0.88 -2.72
N GLU A 108 10.89 0.78 -1.92
CA GLU A 108 10.56 1.77 -0.87
C GLU A 108 11.73 2.00 0.10
N LYS A 109 12.47 0.96 0.46
CA LYS A 109 13.69 1.08 1.28
C LYS A 109 14.75 1.96 0.63
N GLN A 110 14.90 1.88 -0.70
CA GLN A 110 15.82 2.72 -1.43
C GLN A 110 15.33 4.17 -1.51
N LEU A 111 14.02 4.40 -1.66
CA LEU A 111 13.44 5.76 -1.58
C LEU A 111 13.70 6.41 -0.22
N HIS A 112 13.52 5.66 0.87
CA HIS A 112 13.87 6.14 2.22
C HIS A 112 15.37 6.43 2.35
N ALA A 113 16.24 5.54 1.85
CA ALA A 113 17.68 5.78 1.86
C ALA A 113 18.08 7.03 1.04
N ILE A 114 17.40 7.30 -0.09
CA ILE A 114 17.61 8.52 -0.89
C ILE A 114 17.22 9.76 -0.09
N PHE A 115 16.09 9.71 0.62
CA PHE A 115 15.65 10.81 1.46
C PHE A 115 16.60 11.07 2.63
N GLU A 116 17.04 10.03 3.32
CA GLU A 116 17.97 10.14 4.46
C GLU A 116 19.35 10.66 4.05
N SER A 117 19.86 10.21 2.91
CA SER A 117 21.20 10.59 2.42
C SER A 117 21.23 11.89 1.64
N ASN A 118 20.07 12.40 1.21
CA ASN A 118 19.89 13.62 0.41
C ASN A 118 20.99 13.83 -0.65
N PRO A 119 21.12 12.91 -1.62
CA PRO A 119 22.21 12.95 -2.58
C PRO A 119 22.15 14.24 -3.39
N THR A 120 23.30 14.85 -3.65
CA THR A 120 23.41 16.11 -4.42
C THR A 120 23.86 15.91 -5.86
N SER A 121 24.01 14.66 -6.31
CA SER A 121 24.43 14.33 -7.68
C SER A 121 23.96 12.96 -8.14
N ILE A 122 23.85 12.78 -9.47
CA ILE A 122 23.52 11.51 -10.12
C ILE A 122 24.52 10.40 -9.73
N ALA A 123 25.79 10.75 -9.53
CA ALA A 123 26.82 9.79 -9.14
C ALA A 123 26.62 9.30 -7.69
N ALA A 124 26.21 10.18 -6.77
CA ALA A 124 25.87 9.80 -5.40
C ALA A 124 24.62 8.90 -5.36
N LEU A 125 23.60 9.26 -6.15
CA LEU A 125 22.37 8.48 -6.28
C LEU A 125 22.62 7.09 -6.87
N SER A 126 23.51 6.97 -7.86
CA SER A 126 23.91 5.70 -8.47
C SER A 126 24.59 4.77 -7.46
N ARG A 127 25.47 5.31 -6.61
CA ARG A 127 26.14 4.52 -5.54
C ARG A 127 25.16 4.03 -4.48
N LEU A 128 24.16 4.85 -4.15
CA LEU A 128 23.19 4.55 -3.11
C LEU A 128 22.12 3.53 -3.56
N THR A 129 21.68 3.65 -4.81
CA THR A 129 20.60 2.82 -5.36
C THR A 129 21.09 1.59 -6.12
N GLY A 130 22.35 1.58 -6.54
CA GLY A 130 22.90 0.54 -7.42
C GLY A 130 22.44 0.66 -8.88
N LEU A 131 21.68 1.69 -9.23
CA LEU A 131 21.23 1.93 -10.60
C LEU A 131 22.34 2.60 -11.42
N SER A 132 22.44 2.23 -12.70
CA SER A 132 23.37 2.85 -13.63
C SER A 132 22.97 4.31 -13.90
N LYS A 133 23.96 5.15 -14.25
CA LYS A 133 23.73 6.55 -14.61
C LYS A 133 22.72 6.70 -15.76
N ASP A 134 22.72 5.75 -16.69
CA ASP A 134 21.81 5.74 -17.84
C ASP A 134 20.35 5.47 -17.45
N ILE A 135 20.11 4.64 -16.43
CA ILE A 135 18.76 4.41 -15.90
C ILE A 135 18.31 5.64 -15.12
N LEU A 136 19.20 6.22 -14.32
CA LEU A 136 18.90 7.44 -13.55
C LEU A 136 18.63 8.65 -14.45
N SER A 137 19.32 8.76 -15.59
CA SER A 137 19.03 9.81 -16.58
C SER A 137 17.67 9.59 -17.26
N LYS A 138 17.27 8.34 -17.53
CA LYS A 138 15.93 8.02 -18.07
C LYS A 138 14.82 8.34 -17.07
N LEU A 139 15.10 8.21 -15.78
CA LEU A 139 14.16 8.54 -14.69
C LEU A 139 14.13 10.04 -14.37
N ASN A 140 14.80 10.91 -15.15
CA ASN A 140 14.90 12.35 -14.88
C ASN A 140 15.39 12.65 -13.45
N ALA A 141 16.35 11.86 -12.95
CA ALA A 141 16.84 12.01 -11.58
C ALA A 141 17.52 13.36 -11.29
N SER A 142 17.85 14.14 -12.34
CA SER A 142 18.35 15.52 -12.22
C SER A 142 17.40 16.44 -11.46
N ASP A 143 16.10 16.21 -11.57
CA ASP A 143 15.06 17.06 -10.98
C ASP A 143 15.05 16.99 -9.45
N LEU A 144 15.66 15.95 -8.88
CA LEU A 144 15.82 15.79 -7.44
C LEU A 144 16.89 16.72 -6.85
N PHE A 145 17.77 17.33 -7.65
CA PHE A 145 18.93 18.10 -7.18
C PHE A 145 18.80 19.62 -7.36
N ASN A 146 17.83 20.10 -8.15
CA ASN A 146 17.85 21.47 -8.70
C ASN A 146 17.49 22.62 -7.73
N GLU A 147 17.24 22.37 -6.44
CA GLU A 147 16.83 23.44 -5.51
C GLU A 147 17.89 23.92 -4.51
N GLN A 148 19.06 23.27 -4.40
CA GLN A 148 20.11 23.74 -3.46
C GLN A 148 20.78 25.07 -3.86
N VAL A 149 20.44 25.65 -5.02
CA VAL A 149 21.03 26.91 -5.50
C VAL A 149 20.30 28.15 -4.95
N SER A 150 19.06 28.02 -4.47
CA SER A 150 18.25 29.19 -4.07
C SER A 150 18.43 29.68 -2.62
N GLU A 151 19.06 28.90 -1.73
CA GLU A 151 19.20 29.27 -0.31
C GLU A 151 20.53 29.98 0.03
N LYS A 152 21.38 30.29 -0.96
CA LYS A 152 22.68 30.95 -0.73
C LYS A 152 22.77 32.42 -1.18
N LEU A 153 21.64 33.05 -1.52
CA LEU A 153 21.59 34.47 -1.87
C LEU A 153 20.60 35.18 -0.95
N ASP A 154 20.96 35.30 0.33
CA ASP A 154 20.48 36.33 1.24
C ASP A 154 21.45 36.39 2.44
N VAL A 155 22.59 37.04 2.24
CA VAL A 155 23.43 37.64 3.30
C VAL A 155 23.76 39.06 2.88
#